data_AF-A0A951KUS6-F1
#
_entry.id   AF-A0A951KUS6-F1
#
_cell.length_a   1.000
_cell.length_b   1.000
_cell.length_c   1.000
_cell.angle_alpha   90.00
_cell.angle_beta   90.00
_cell.angle_gamma   90.00
#
_symmetry.space_group_name_H-M   'P 1'
#
loop_
_entity.id
_entity.type
_entity.pdbx_description
1 polymer ?
#
loop_
_entity_poly.entity_id
_entity_poly.type
_entity_poly.pdbx_seq_one_letter_code
_entity_poly.pdbx_strand_id
1 'polypeptide(L)'
;MRFFYNLSIGKKLYGMVGLLVAFLVGVGVLAISGLSSSSSLGSDMYANATVPIEDLSNAQTGLGNVESDLLQAIVDPAGASQHLQAFRSDAAALEQAMTAYRGTSPSAAELRVYAQYQTGWAQYQDIAAAVQKDVLAGRVRAAGALYEKSGAPVNNAMSAEVSQEVKINDGQASGDASNINTNKSSGTTLTVVILVLAVLIGSAVAFLVTRFIKRGTDEMLRAAEGIAEGDVDQRITLSSSDELGRTGAAFTRMIDYLKEQAAVAGHVAEGDLTVEPAVRSDADLLGTAFRTLVHNLRRIIGEVSGSAGQVSGASQQMAATSEESGRATGEIANAVSGVAQGAERQVRMVEEAQRAAEEVTRAVSESAEQAQLTAEVAQQAREVAQTGMTAAEHANDAMRSVRDSSASAAQAIRGLAAKSDQIGEIVQTITGISEQTNLLALNAAIEAARAGEQGRGFAVVAEEVRKLAEESQQAAAEISSLIRAIQGETANAVSVVEEGTERTREGATVVEQTREAFQRISSAVDDMSDRIEQIAAASEQITASAQSMQHTITEVAAVAEESSASTEEISAATEQSSASAQEIAASAQQLSSNAETLGQLVAQFKVLDA
;
A
#
# COMPACT_ATOMS: atom_id res chain seq x y z
N MET A 1 14.75 -7.08 -66.73
CA MET A 1 15.43 -6.34 -65.64
C MET A 1 15.27 -6.97 -64.24
N ARG A 2 14.15 -7.61 -63.85
CA ARG A 2 14.01 -8.23 -62.51
C ARG A 2 15.07 -9.30 -62.17
N PHE A 3 15.51 -10.09 -63.15
CA PHE A 3 16.58 -11.07 -62.97
C PHE A 3 17.91 -10.43 -62.50
N PHE A 4 18.21 -9.20 -62.95
CA PHE A 4 19.45 -8.50 -62.59
C PHE A 4 19.44 -7.93 -61.16
N TYR A 5 18.27 -7.69 -60.58
CA TYR A 5 18.17 -7.15 -59.22
C TYR A 5 18.48 -8.20 -58.15
N ASN A 6 18.11 -9.47 -58.38
CA ASN A 6 18.23 -10.56 -57.40
C ASN A 6 19.57 -11.30 -57.44
N LEU A 7 20.48 -10.95 -58.37
CA LEU A 7 21.84 -11.50 -58.38
C LEU A 7 22.64 -10.94 -57.19
N SER A 8 23.47 -11.76 -56.56
CA SER A 8 24.41 -11.25 -55.55
C SER A 8 25.35 -10.23 -56.18
N ILE A 9 25.83 -9.27 -55.39
CA ILE A 9 26.70 -8.18 -55.87
C ILE A 9 27.89 -8.72 -56.68
N GLY A 10 28.49 -9.83 -56.23
CA GLY A 10 29.56 -10.49 -56.97
C GLY A 10 29.15 -11.04 -58.34
N LYS A 11 27.96 -11.66 -58.47
CA LYS A 11 27.47 -12.14 -59.78
C LYS A 11 27.20 -10.98 -60.75
N LYS A 12 26.75 -9.82 -60.26
CA LYS A 12 26.55 -8.62 -61.09
C LYS A 12 27.88 -8.06 -61.62
N LEU A 13 28.89 -7.99 -60.76
CA LEU A 13 30.22 -7.48 -61.12
C LEU A 13 30.93 -8.37 -62.16
N TYR A 14 30.94 -9.70 -61.95
CA TYR A 14 31.48 -10.64 -62.94
C TYR A 14 30.72 -10.60 -64.28
N GLY A 15 29.40 -10.45 -64.25
CA GLY A 15 28.57 -10.32 -65.45
C GLY A 15 28.92 -9.09 -66.29
N MET A 16 29.15 -7.93 -65.66
CA MET A 16 29.57 -6.70 -66.36
C MET A 16 30.94 -6.84 -67.02
N VAL A 17 31.93 -7.39 -66.31
CA VAL A 17 33.28 -7.54 -66.86
C VAL A 17 33.31 -8.60 -67.97
N GLY A 18 32.56 -9.69 -67.84
CA GLY A 18 32.44 -10.71 -68.89
C GLY A 18 31.86 -10.13 -70.19
N LEU A 19 30.89 -9.22 -70.10
CA LEU A 19 30.32 -8.53 -71.26
C LEU A 19 31.34 -7.61 -71.95
N LEU A 20 32.18 -6.93 -71.16
CA LEU A 20 33.23 -6.04 -71.66
C LEU A 20 34.38 -6.82 -72.34
N VAL A 21 34.75 -7.98 -71.79
CA VAL A 21 35.72 -8.89 -72.41
C VAL A 21 35.20 -9.47 -73.73
N ALA A 22 33.93 -9.89 -73.79
CA ALA A 22 33.32 -10.39 -75.03
C ALA A 22 33.32 -9.33 -76.14
N PHE A 23 33.08 -8.06 -75.79
CA PHE A 23 33.16 -6.94 -76.73
C PHE A 23 34.58 -6.76 -77.29
N LEU A 24 35.61 -6.81 -76.45
CA LEU A 24 37.01 -6.68 -76.87
C LEU A 24 37.46 -7.81 -77.82
N VAL A 25 37.00 -9.05 -77.58
CA VAL A 25 37.26 -10.19 -78.48
C VAL A 25 36.64 -9.96 -79.86
N GLY A 26 35.43 -9.39 -79.93
CA GLY A 26 34.76 -9.06 -81.19
C GLY A 26 35.52 -8.03 -82.04
N VAL A 27 36.09 -7.00 -81.41
CA VAL A 27 36.92 -5.98 -82.10
C VAL A 27 38.20 -6.59 -82.66
N GLY A 28 38.81 -7.54 -81.93
CA GLY A 28 40.05 -8.20 -82.36
C GLY A 28 39.90 -9.11 -83.59
N VAL A 29 38.74 -9.78 -83.76
CA VAL A 29 38.46 -10.61 -84.94
C VAL A 29 38.34 -9.77 -86.21
N LEU A 30 37.75 -8.58 -86.13
CA LEU A 30 37.62 -7.65 -87.27
C LEU A 30 38.96 -7.08 -87.74
N ALA A 31 39.93 -6.91 -86.84
CA ALA A 31 41.26 -6.42 -87.21
C ALA A 31 42.07 -7.45 -88.02
N ILE A 32 41.90 -8.76 -87.73
CA ILE A 32 42.62 -9.83 -88.42
C ILE A 32 42.06 -10.07 -89.84
N SER A 33 40.76 -9.89 -90.07
CA SER A 33 40.15 -10.05 -91.40
C SER A 33 40.51 -8.91 -92.38
N GLY A 34 40.83 -7.70 -91.88
CA GLY A 34 41.33 -6.61 -92.72
C GLY A 34 42.70 -6.89 -93.35
N LEU A 35 43.55 -7.68 -92.69
CA LEU A 35 44.93 -7.96 -93.12
C LEU A 35 45.01 -9.03 -94.23
N SER A 36 44.00 -9.90 -94.36
CA SER A 36 43.94 -10.91 -95.43
C SER A 36 43.47 -10.38 -96.78
N SER A 37 42.89 -9.19 -96.83
CA SER A 37 42.38 -8.55 -98.05
C SER A 37 43.45 -7.77 -98.85
N SER A 38 44.68 -7.69 -98.33
CA SER A 38 45.81 -6.95 -98.92
C SER A 38 46.61 -7.75 -99.98
N SER A 39 45.97 -8.66 -100.72
CA SER A 39 46.57 -9.47 -101.81
C SER A 39 46.26 -8.95 -103.22
N SER A 40 45.57 -7.82 -103.36
CA SER A 40 45.17 -7.24 -104.65
C SER A 40 46.21 -6.31 -105.29
N LEU A 41 47.44 -6.27 -104.77
CA LEU A 41 48.55 -5.45 -105.29
C LEU A 41 49.42 -6.17 -106.36
N GLY A 42 49.00 -7.36 -106.80
CA GLY A 42 49.72 -8.19 -107.78
C GLY A 42 49.32 -8.00 -109.25
N SER A 43 48.20 -7.32 -109.56
CA SER A 43 47.77 -7.11 -110.95
C SER A 43 48.50 -5.97 -111.67
N ASP A 44 49.13 -5.05 -110.94
CA ASP A 44 49.84 -3.90 -111.52
C ASP A 44 51.20 -4.28 -112.14
N MET A 45 51.75 -5.45 -111.80
CA MET A 45 53.02 -5.94 -112.35
C MET A 45 52.91 -6.46 -113.80
N TYR A 46 51.72 -6.89 -114.25
CA TYR A 46 51.55 -7.49 -115.59
C TYR A 46 51.36 -6.44 -116.71
N ALA A 47 50.67 -5.33 -116.41
CA ALA A 47 50.34 -4.30 -117.39
C ALA A 47 51.51 -3.36 -117.74
N ASN A 48 52.44 -3.12 -116.80
CA ASN A 48 53.43 -2.06 -116.94
C ASN A 48 54.85 -2.53 -117.29
N ALA A 49 55.17 -3.83 -117.19
CA ALA A 49 56.53 -4.32 -117.40
C ALA A 49 56.69 -5.28 -118.59
N THR A 50 55.66 -6.07 -118.91
CA THR A 50 55.76 -7.14 -119.94
C THR A 50 55.24 -6.75 -121.32
N VAL A 51 54.17 -5.95 -121.40
CA VAL A 51 53.56 -5.50 -122.67
C VAL A 51 54.50 -4.64 -123.53
N PRO A 52 55.25 -3.65 -122.98
CA PRO A 52 56.14 -2.80 -123.78
C PRO A 52 57.29 -3.57 -124.45
N ILE A 53 57.74 -4.68 -123.84
CA ILE A 53 58.82 -5.53 -124.39
C ILE A 53 58.36 -6.26 -125.67
N GLU A 54 57.10 -6.70 -125.71
CA GLU A 54 56.52 -7.39 -126.89
C GLU A 54 56.40 -6.44 -128.09
N ASP A 55 55.91 -5.22 -127.87
CA ASP A 55 55.76 -4.19 -128.91
C ASP A 55 57.12 -3.74 -129.49
N LEU A 56 58.13 -3.55 -128.64
CA LEU A 56 59.49 -3.22 -129.08
C LEU A 56 60.14 -4.32 -129.90
N SER A 57 59.89 -5.59 -129.55
CA SER A 57 60.37 -6.74 -130.31
C SER A 57 59.78 -6.78 -131.74
N ASN A 58 58.49 -6.47 -131.85
CA ASN A 58 57.81 -6.37 -133.16
C ASN A 58 58.37 -5.21 -134.00
N ALA A 59 58.63 -4.05 -133.39
CA ALA A 59 59.23 -2.90 -134.08
C ALA A 59 60.65 -3.20 -134.58
N GLN A 60 61.47 -3.92 -133.79
CA GLN A 60 62.81 -4.33 -134.21
C GLN A 60 62.76 -5.21 -135.47
N THR A 61 61.79 -6.12 -135.54
CA THR A 61 61.59 -6.98 -136.72
C THR A 61 61.14 -6.17 -137.94
N GLY A 62 60.22 -5.21 -137.75
CA GLY A 62 59.71 -4.35 -138.82
C GLY A 62 60.79 -3.49 -139.50
N LEU A 63 61.73 -2.94 -138.73
CA LEU A 63 62.88 -2.17 -139.27
C LEU A 63 63.71 -2.96 -140.28
N GLY A 64 63.96 -4.25 -140.00
CA GLY A 64 64.73 -5.12 -140.89
C GLY A 64 63.99 -5.40 -142.20
N ASN A 65 62.67 -5.59 -142.13
CA ASN A 65 61.86 -5.89 -143.31
C ASN A 65 61.79 -4.70 -144.28
N VAL A 66 61.57 -3.50 -143.74
CA VAL A 66 61.53 -2.25 -144.52
C VAL A 66 62.84 -2.03 -145.29
N GLU A 67 63.99 -2.23 -144.64
CA GLU A 67 65.28 -2.14 -145.31
C GLU A 67 65.43 -3.18 -146.44
N SER A 68 65.04 -4.43 -146.16
CA SER A 68 65.09 -5.52 -147.13
C SER A 68 64.26 -5.19 -148.39
N ASP A 69 63.04 -4.69 -148.22
CA ASP A 69 62.15 -4.37 -149.35
C ASP A 69 62.70 -3.24 -150.23
N LEU A 70 63.26 -2.21 -149.62
CA LEU A 70 63.86 -1.09 -150.35
C LEU A 70 65.09 -1.53 -151.15
N LEU A 71 65.92 -2.39 -150.56
CA LEU A 71 67.10 -2.96 -151.22
C LEU A 71 66.70 -3.91 -152.36
N GLN A 72 65.68 -4.74 -152.18
CA GLN A 72 65.18 -5.60 -153.25
C GLN A 72 64.64 -4.80 -154.44
N ALA A 73 63.97 -3.67 -154.19
CA ALA A 73 63.55 -2.77 -155.26
C ALA A 73 64.73 -2.20 -156.07
N ILE A 74 65.90 -2.00 -155.44
CA ILE A 74 67.12 -1.60 -156.15
C ILE A 74 67.67 -2.76 -156.98
N VAL A 75 67.77 -3.97 -156.41
CA VAL A 75 68.46 -5.10 -157.04
C VAL A 75 67.63 -5.77 -158.15
N ASP A 76 66.30 -5.74 -158.05
CA ASP A 76 65.36 -6.21 -159.07
C ASP A 76 64.49 -5.06 -159.63
N PRO A 77 64.96 -4.37 -160.69
CA PRO A 77 64.24 -3.26 -161.29
C PRO A 77 62.94 -3.68 -161.98
N ALA A 78 62.85 -4.93 -162.44
CA ALA A 78 61.66 -5.45 -163.12
C ALA A 78 60.51 -5.68 -162.13
N GLY A 79 60.84 -6.12 -160.91
CA GLY A 79 59.93 -6.28 -159.78
C GLY A 79 59.77 -5.05 -158.89
N ALA A 80 60.47 -3.95 -159.16
CA ALA A 80 60.58 -2.80 -158.24
C ALA A 80 59.24 -2.28 -157.72
N SER A 81 58.19 -2.21 -158.54
CA SER A 81 56.87 -1.72 -158.08
C SER A 81 56.26 -2.62 -157.00
N GLN A 82 56.48 -3.94 -157.06
CA GLN A 82 55.98 -4.88 -156.06
C GLN A 82 56.78 -4.74 -154.75
N HIS A 83 58.10 -4.67 -154.82
CA HIS A 83 58.96 -4.50 -153.64
C HIS A 83 58.71 -3.15 -152.95
N LEU A 84 58.47 -2.07 -153.71
CA LEU A 84 58.12 -0.78 -153.14
C LEU A 84 56.71 -0.75 -152.53
N GLN A 85 55.81 -1.64 -152.97
CA GLN A 85 54.52 -1.82 -152.32
C GLN A 85 54.65 -2.58 -151.00
N ALA A 86 55.51 -3.61 -150.95
CA ALA A 86 55.85 -4.32 -149.71
C ALA A 86 56.49 -3.36 -148.69
N PHE A 87 57.47 -2.55 -149.12
CA PHE A 87 58.10 -1.52 -148.29
C PHE A 87 57.07 -0.61 -147.59
N ARG A 88 56.03 -0.17 -148.32
CA ARG A 88 54.99 0.71 -147.76
C ARG A 88 54.14 -0.01 -146.71
N SER A 89 53.84 -1.28 -146.93
CA SER A 89 53.09 -2.11 -145.98
C SER A 89 53.88 -2.29 -144.69
N ASP A 90 55.15 -2.68 -144.80
CA ASP A 90 55.98 -2.98 -143.64
C ASP A 90 56.39 -1.71 -142.90
N ALA A 91 56.55 -0.58 -143.60
CA ALA A 91 56.75 0.72 -142.98
C ALA A 91 55.54 1.15 -142.13
N ALA A 92 54.32 0.86 -142.59
CA ALA A 92 53.11 1.15 -141.81
C ALA A 92 52.96 0.24 -140.58
N ALA A 93 53.31 -1.04 -140.71
CA ALA A 93 53.28 -1.99 -139.60
C ALA A 93 54.30 -1.62 -138.50
N LEU A 94 55.50 -1.21 -138.92
CA LEU A 94 56.54 -0.71 -138.02
C LEU A 94 56.08 0.54 -137.25
N GLU A 95 55.47 1.49 -137.96
CA GLU A 95 54.95 2.73 -137.34
C GLU A 95 53.82 2.43 -136.34
N GLN A 96 53.00 1.43 -136.63
CA GLN A 96 51.96 0.96 -135.71
C GLN A 96 52.54 0.33 -134.44
N ALA A 97 53.56 -0.54 -134.56
CA ALA A 97 54.24 -1.16 -133.42
C ALA A 97 54.89 -0.10 -132.51
N MET A 98 55.57 0.88 -133.10
CA MET A 98 56.18 1.97 -132.34
C MET A 98 55.15 2.95 -131.74
N THR A 99 53.96 3.09 -132.35
CA THR A 99 52.88 3.88 -131.75
C THR A 99 52.23 3.16 -130.58
N ALA A 100 52.06 1.82 -130.66
CA ALA A 100 51.55 1.00 -129.57
C ALA A 100 52.47 1.05 -128.35
N TYR A 101 53.79 0.91 -128.57
CA TYR A 101 54.79 1.06 -127.51
C TYR A 101 54.67 2.42 -126.78
N ARG A 102 54.52 3.54 -127.51
CA ARG A 102 54.32 4.87 -126.88
C ARG A 102 53.08 4.93 -125.97
N GLY A 103 52.05 4.14 -126.27
CA GLY A 103 50.82 4.06 -125.48
C GLY A 103 51.01 3.49 -124.07
N THR A 104 52.15 2.84 -123.80
CA THR A 104 52.43 2.13 -122.53
C THR A 104 53.00 3.02 -121.41
N SER A 105 52.93 4.35 -121.56
CA SER A 105 53.51 5.34 -120.63
C SER A 105 55.01 5.13 -120.32
N PRO A 106 55.88 5.18 -121.34
CA PRO A 106 57.32 5.03 -121.17
C PRO A 106 57.90 6.05 -120.18
N SER A 107 58.90 5.62 -119.41
CA SER A 107 59.67 6.43 -118.48
C SER A 107 60.39 7.59 -119.18
N ALA A 108 60.84 8.58 -118.41
CA ALA A 108 61.56 9.73 -118.95
C ALA A 108 62.87 9.36 -119.68
N ALA A 109 63.44 8.18 -119.43
CA ALA A 109 64.60 7.65 -120.14
C ALA A 109 64.20 7.05 -121.50
N GLU A 110 63.12 6.28 -121.53
CA GLU A 110 62.56 5.68 -122.75
C GLU A 110 62.02 6.74 -123.71
N LEU A 111 61.31 7.77 -123.22
CA LEU A 111 60.84 8.89 -124.05
C LEU A 111 61.96 9.60 -124.83
N ARG A 112 63.21 9.59 -124.35
CA ARG A 112 64.34 10.19 -125.07
C ARG A 112 64.82 9.32 -126.23
N VAL A 113 64.92 8.01 -126.01
CA VAL A 113 65.40 7.06 -127.03
C VAL A 113 64.34 6.92 -128.14
N TYR A 114 63.07 6.83 -127.76
CA TYR A 114 61.94 6.89 -128.70
C TYR A 114 61.95 8.12 -129.62
N ALA A 115 62.29 9.31 -129.08
CA ALA A 115 62.36 10.54 -129.88
C ALA A 115 63.52 10.54 -130.91
N GLN A 116 64.64 9.88 -130.58
CA GLN A 116 65.76 9.69 -131.50
C GLN A 116 65.36 8.78 -132.67
N TYR A 117 64.68 7.67 -132.35
CA TYR A 117 64.11 6.76 -133.34
C TYR A 117 63.16 7.48 -134.30
N GLN A 118 62.22 8.28 -133.78
CA GLN A 118 61.29 9.03 -134.63
C GLN A 118 62.01 9.97 -135.60
N THR A 119 63.09 10.62 -135.15
CA THR A 119 63.90 11.52 -135.98
C THR A 119 64.63 10.76 -137.08
N GLY A 120 65.24 9.61 -136.74
CA GLY A 120 65.87 8.71 -137.71
C GLY A 120 64.88 8.16 -138.74
N TRP A 121 63.67 7.82 -138.30
CA TRP A 121 62.63 7.24 -139.15
C TRP A 121 62.16 8.22 -140.23
N ALA A 122 61.93 9.48 -139.87
CA ALA A 122 61.59 10.52 -140.83
C ALA A 122 62.70 10.73 -141.88
N GLN A 123 63.98 10.76 -141.45
CA GLN A 123 65.11 10.87 -142.36
C GLN A 123 65.22 9.66 -143.30
N TYR A 124 64.99 8.46 -142.76
CA TYR A 124 65.02 7.22 -143.53
C TYR A 124 63.92 7.20 -144.60
N GLN A 125 62.72 7.66 -144.28
CA GLN A 125 61.61 7.78 -145.23
C GLN A 125 61.92 8.75 -146.38
N ASP A 126 62.51 9.92 -146.09
CA ASP A 126 62.92 10.88 -147.12
C ASP A 126 63.97 10.29 -148.07
N ILE A 127 64.96 9.60 -147.51
CA ILE A 127 66.00 8.91 -148.29
C ILE A 127 65.38 7.78 -149.10
N ALA A 128 64.51 6.98 -148.49
CA ALA A 128 63.81 5.90 -149.18
C ALA A 128 62.94 6.42 -150.33
N ALA A 129 62.28 7.57 -150.19
CA ALA A 129 61.51 8.19 -151.27
C ALA A 129 62.41 8.66 -152.42
N ALA A 130 63.59 9.21 -152.13
CA ALA A 130 64.57 9.58 -153.15
C ALA A 130 65.14 8.34 -153.87
N VAL A 131 65.44 7.28 -153.12
CA VAL A 131 65.87 5.98 -153.65
C VAL A 131 64.77 5.39 -154.54
N GLN A 132 63.52 5.37 -154.08
CA GLN A 132 62.35 4.93 -154.85
C GLN A 132 62.21 5.67 -156.18
N LYS A 133 62.37 6.99 -156.16
CA LYS A 133 62.32 7.83 -157.36
C LYS A 133 63.40 7.47 -158.36
N ASP A 134 64.62 7.18 -157.91
CA ASP A 134 65.71 6.78 -158.78
C ASP A 134 65.56 5.35 -159.31
N VAL A 135 65.03 4.42 -158.51
CA VAL A 135 64.68 3.06 -158.95
C VAL A 135 63.62 3.11 -160.06
N LEU A 136 62.52 3.83 -159.86
CA LEU A 136 61.43 3.94 -160.85
C LEU A 136 61.83 4.67 -162.13
N ALA A 137 62.83 5.56 -162.06
CA ALA A 137 63.43 6.21 -163.22
C ALA A 137 64.46 5.32 -163.95
N GLY A 138 64.66 4.07 -163.52
CA GLY A 138 65.64 3.13 -164.09
C GLY A 138 67.10 3.44 -163.72
N ARG A 139 67.35 4.39 -162.81
CA ARG A 139 68.69 4.81 -162.35
C ARG A 139 69.17 3.99 -161.16
N VAL A 140 69.17 2.67 -161.32
CA VAL A 140 69.39 1.67 -160.26
C VAL A 140 70.72 1.85 -159.52
N ARG A 141 71.83 2.11 -160.23
CA ARG A 141 73.13 2.34 -159.57
C ARG A 141 73.15 3.60 -158.72
N ALA A 142 72.46 4.65 -159.15
CA ALA A 142 72.35 5.89 -158.38
C ALA A 142 71.50 5.68 -157.13
N ALA A 143 70.39 4.93 -157.26
CA ALA A 143 69.54 4.55 -156.12
C ALA A 143 70.29 3.71 -155.08
N GLY A 144 71.04 2.70 -155.52
CA GLY A 144 71.86 1.88 -154.62
C GLY A 144 72.93 2.68 -153.89
N ALA A 145 73.67 3.55 -154.61
CA ALA A 145 74.69 4.39 -153.99
C ALA A 145 74.12 5.42 -153.01
N LEU A 146 72.92 5.95 -153.29
CA LEU A 146 72.21 6.86 -152.38
C LEU A 146 71.81 6.14 -151.08
N TYR A 147 71.27 4.92 -151.21
CA TYR A 147 70.91 4.10 -150.06
C TYR A 147 72.14 3.73 -149.21
N GLU A 148 73.19 3.22 -149.83
CA GLU A 148 74.38 2.77 -149.09
C GLU A 148 75.07 3.92 -148.36
N LYS A 149 75.16 5.10 -149.00
CA LYS A 149 75.79 6.28 -148.39
C LYS A 149 74.94 6.93 -147.29
N SER A 150 73.62 6.95 -147.46
CA SER A 150 72.74 7.79 -146.62
C SER A 150 71.67 7.00 -145.87
N GLY A 151 71.08 5.97 -146.49
CA GLY A 151 70.01 5.16 -145.90
C GLY A 151 70.51 4.14 -144.86
N ALA A 152 71.52 3.34 -145.22
CA ALA A 152 72.04 2.28 -144.34
C ALA A 152 72.55 2.77 -142.96
N PRO A 153 73.28 3.91 -142.84
CA PRO A 153 73.69 4.42 -141.54
C PRO A 153 72.51 4.80 -140.64
N VAL A 154 71.45 5.36 -141.22
CA VAL A 154 70.24 5.77 -140.49
C VAL A 154 69.46 4.54 -140.01
N ASN A 155 69.33 3.49 -140.84
CA ASN A 155 68.65 2.26 -140.42
C ASN A 155 69.33 1.56 -139.25
N ASN A 156 70.67 1.47 -139.30
CA ASN A 156 71.46 0.86 -138.24
C ASN A 156 71.33 1.63 -136.91
N ALA A 157 71.30 2.97 -136.96
CA ALA A 157 71.09 3.79 -135.77
C ALA A 157 69.72 3.54 -135.14
N MET A 158 68.65 3.52 -135.96
CA MET A 158 67.30 3.22 -135.49
C MET A 158 67.19 1.83 -134.86
N SER A 159 67.81 0.81 -135.44
CA SER A 159 67.81 -0.55 -134.90
C SER A 159 68.52 -0.63 -133.53
N ALA A 160 69.61 0.12 -133.35
CA ALA A 160 70.29 0.22 -132.06
C ALA A 160 69.44 0.90 -130.97
N GLU A 161 68.68 1.94 -131.35
CA GLU A 161 67.79 2.67 -130.45
C GLU A 161 66.63 1.77 -129.97
N VAL A 162 65.97 1.03 -130.88
CA VAL A 162 64.91 0.08 -130.50
C VAL A 162 65.44 -1.02 -129.57
N SER A 163 66.66 -1.55 -129.82
CA SER A 163 67.31 -2.50 -128.92
C SER A 163 67.65 -1.92 -127.54
N GLN A 164 67.89 -0.62 -127.44
CA GLN A 164 68.19 0.03 -126.16
C GLN A 164 66.94 0.15 -125.29
N GLU A 165 65.77 0.40 -125.88
CA GLU A 165 64.48 0.44 -125.17
C GLU A 165 64.12 -0.89 -124.51
N VAL A 166 64.38 -2.01 -125.20
CA VAL A 166 64.13 -3.36 -124.68
C VAL A 166 64.90 -3.60 -123.38
N LYS A 167 66.14 -3.11 -123.29
CA LYS A 167 66.98 -3.28 -122.07
C LYS A 167 66.50 -2.44 -120.89
N ILE A 168 65.86 -1.31 -121.12
CA ILE A 168 65.37 -0.44 -120.03
C ILE A 168 64.17 -1.10 -119.34
N ASN A 169 63.25 -1.69 -120.10
CA ASN A 169 62.07 -2.38 -119.55
C ASN A 169 62.41 -3.62 -118.69
N ASP A 170 63.36 -4.45 -119.14
CA ASP A 170 63.74 -5.68 -118.42
C ASP A 170 64.32 -5.39 -117.01
N GLY A 171 65.01 -4.25 -116.85
CA GLY A 171 65.61 -3.84 -115.57
C GLY A 171 64.60 -3.41 -114.50
N GLN A 172 63.43 -2.87 -114.87
CA GLN A 172 62.40 -2.43 -113.91
C GLN A 172 61.57 -3.59 -113.35
N ALA A 173 61.31 -4.62 -114.15
CA ALA A 173 60.48 -5.77 -113.75
C ALA A 173 61.05 -6.59 -112.56
N SER A 174 62.36 -6.58 -112.37
CA SER A 174 63.04 -7.36 -111.32
C SER A 174 63.08 -6.68 -109.94
N GLY A 175 62.77 -5.37 -109.83
CA GLY A 175 62.86 -4.61 -108.57
C GLY A 175 61.65 -4.76 -107.63
N ASP A 176 60.44 -4.89 -108.17
CA ASP A 176 59.20 -4.80 -107.38
C ASP A 176 58.78 -6.12 -106.71
N ALA A 177 59.31 -7.27 -107.15
CA ALA A 177 58.97 -8.58 -106.58
C ALA A 177 59.51 -8.80 -105.14
N SER A 178 60.55 -8.07 -104.70
CA SER A 178 61.22 -8.30 -103.41
C SER A 178 60.54 -7.62 -102.21
N ASN A 179 59.68 -6.62 -102.43
CA ASN A 179 59.13 -5.78 -101.34
C ASN A 179 57.83 -6.31 -100.71
N ILE A 180 57.13 -7.26 -101.35
CA ILE A 180 55.78 -7.66 -100.94
C ILE A 180 55.78 -8.79 -99.88
N ASN A 181 56.86 -9.58 -99.73
CA ASN A 181 56.86 -10.75 -98.84
C ASN A 181 57.16 -10.44 -97.36
N THR A 182 57.80 -9.30 -97.05
CA THR A 182 58.24 -8.92 -95.69
C THR A 182 57.14 -8.27 -94.84
N ASN A 183 56.14 -7.62 -95.46
CA ASN A 183 55.09 -6.90 -94.75
C ASN A 183 53.94 -7.79 -94.23
N LYS A 184 53.86 -9.07 -94.64
CA LYS A 184 52.75 -9.97 -94.28
C LYS A 184 52.90 -10.64 -92.90
N SER A 185 54.11 -10.86 -92.37
CA SER A 185 54.30 -11.61 -91.11
C SER A 185 54.27 -10.75 -89.84
N SER A 186 54.57 -9.46 -89.91
CA SER A 186 54.68 -8.58 -88.73
C SER A 186 53.33 -8.08 -88.19
N GLY A 187 52.30 -7.95 -89.05
CA GLY A 187 50.99 -7.41 -88.65
C GLY A 187 50.10 -8.37 -87.83
N THR A 188 50.25 -9.68 -88.00
CA THR A 188 49.37 -10.68 -87.37
C THR A 188 49.77 -10.97 -85.91
N THR A 189 51.06 -10.91 -85.59
CA THR A 189 51.59 -11.26 -84.25
C THR A 189 51.28 -10.21 -83.19
N LEU A 190 51.22 -8.92 -83.56
CA LEU A 190 50.97 -7.81 -82.63
C LEU A 190 49.53 -7.83 -82.04
N THR A 191 48.53 -8.16 -82.86
CA THR A 191 47.10 -8.10 -82.49
C THR A 191 46.69 -9.18 -81.47
N VAL A 192 47.30 -10.37 -81.54
CA VAL A 192 46.97 -11.49 -80.63
C VAL A 192 47.46 -11.22 -79.19
N VAL A 193 48.61 -10.57 -79.03
CA VAL A 193 49.20 -10.30 -77.69
C VAL A 193 48.34 -9.30 -76.89
N ILE A 194 47.79 -8.27 -77.54
CA ILE A 194 46.97 -7.24 -76.89
C ILE A 194 45.65 -7.85 -76.37
N LEU A 195 45.03 -8.77 -77.12
CA LEU A 195 43.80 -9.46 -76.71
C LEU A 195 44.00 -10.29 -75.44
N VAL A 196 45.09 -11.05 -75.35
CA VAL A 196 45.37 -11.92 -74.19
C VAL A 196 45.59 -11.09 -72.92
N LEU A 197 46.32 -9.96 -73.02
CA LEU A 197 46.54 -9.06 -71.89
C LEU A 197 45.25 -8.41 -71.38
N ALA A 198 44.34 -8.02 -72.27
CA ALA A 198 43.07 -7.41 -71.88
C ALA A 198 42.16 -8.36 -71.09
N VAL A 199 42.11 -9.64 -71.46
CA VAL A 199 41.34 -10.67 -70.74
C VAL A 199 41.89 -10.89 -69.33
N LEU A 200 43.22 -10.96 -69.19
CA LEU A 200 43.88 -11.18 -67.90
C LEU A 200 43.67 -10.00 -66.94
N ILE A 201 43.84 -8.77 -67.42
CA ILE A 201 43.65 -7.56 -66.60
C ILE A 201 42.19 -7.40 -66.19
N GLY A 202 41.24 -7.58 -67.12
CA GLY A 202 39.81 -7.51 -66.80
C GLY A 202 39.41 -8.52 -65.73
N SER A 203 39.89 -9.76 -65.84
CA SER A 203 39.60 -10.82 -64.86
C SER A 203 40.20 -10.53 -63.49
N ALA A 204 41.42 -9.99 -63.41
CA ALA A 204 42.06 -9.61 -62.15
C ALA A 204 41.34 -8.45 -61.45
N VAL A 205 40.93 -7.42 -62.19
CA VAL A 205 40.17 -6.27 -61.66
C VAL A 205 38.79 -6.73 -61.14
N ALA A 206 38.08 -7.58 -61.89
CA ALA A 206 36.79 -8.13 -61.47
C ALA A 206 36.90 -8.90 -60.14
N PHE A 207 37.96 -9.70 -60.00
CA PHE A 207 38.22 -10.48 -58.80
C PHE A 207 38.49 -9.58 -57.58
N LEU A 208 39.34 -8.55 -57.72
CA LEU A 208 39.68 -7.63 -56.64
C LEU A 208 38.47 -6.82 -56.18
N VAL A 209 37.75 -6.15 -57.09
CA VAL A 209 36.58 -5.33 -56.76
C VAL A 209 35.47 -6.16 -56.13
N THR A 210 35.21 -7.37 -56.66
CA THR A 210 34.22 -8.29 -56.09
C THR A 210 34.61 -8.74 -54.68
N ARG A 211 35.89 -9.03 -54.43
CA ARG A 211 36.38 -9.45 -53.11
C ARG A 211 36.22 -8.34 -52.07
N PHE A 212 36.56 -7.10 -52.40
CA PHE A 212 36.47 -5.97 -51.48
C PHE A 212 35.02 -5.63 -51.11
N ILE A 213 34.13 -5.50 -52.11
CA ILE A 213 32.73 -5.14 -51.85
C ILE A 213 32.02 -6.27 -51.11
N LYS A 214 32.21 -7.53 -51.51
CA LYS A 214 31.55 -8.68 -50.86
C LYS A 214 31.91 -8.77 -49.38
N ARG A 215 33.20 -8.60 -49.04
CA ARG A 215 33.63 -8.66 -47.63
C ARG A 215 32.97 -7.55 -46.80
N GLY A 216 32.95 -6.33 -47.32
CA GLY A 216 32.38 -5.20 -46.58
C GLY A 216 30.87 -5.29 -46.37
N THR A 217 30.14 -5.77 -47.38
CA THR A 217 28.69 -5.95 -47.25
C THR A 217 28.31 -7.15 -46.38
N ASP A 218 29.11 -8.23 -46.39
CA ASP A 218 28.85 -9.42 -45.56
C ASP A 218 29.10 -9.13 -44.07
N GLU A 219 30.15 -8.37 -43.73
CA GLU A 219 30.41 -7.94 -42.35
C GLU A 219 29.28 -7.03 -41.82
N MET A 220 28.78 -6.09 -42.63
CA MET A 220 27.62 -5.25 -42.22
C MET A 220 26.32 -6.06 -42.11
N LEU A 221 26.10 -7.03 -43.01
CA LEU A 221 24.91 -7.88 -42.97
C LEU A 221 24.91 -8.74 -41.70
N ARG A 222 26.04 -9.37 -41.35
CA ARG A 222 26.17 -10.15 -40.12
C ARG A 222 25.98 -9.30 -38.87
N ALA A 223 26.54 -8.09 -38.84
CA ALA A 223 26.32 -7.18 -37.73
C ALA A 223 24.84 -6.78 -37.61
N ALA A 224 24.15 -6.54 -38.73
CA ALA A 224 22.72 -6.22 -38.73
C ALA A 224 21.85 -7.42 -38.30
N GLU A 225 22.16 -8.63 -38.78
CA GLU A 225 21.48 -9.88 -38.39
C GLU A 225 21.71 -10.16 -36.90
N GLY A 226 22.94 -10.03 -36.40
CA GLY A 226 23.26 -10.19 -34.98
C GLY A 226 22.49 -9.20 -34.10
N ILE A 227 22.45 -7.92 -34.48
CA ILE A 227 21.65 -6.91 -33.77
C ILE A 227 20.16 -7.23 -33.79
N ALA A 228 19.63 -7.74 -34.92
CA ALA A 228 18.23 -8.13 -35.03
C ALA A 228 17.87 -9.34 -34.14
N GLU A 229 18.85 -10.21 -33.87
CA GLU A 229 18.74 -11.33 -32.93
C GLU A 229 19.01 -10.92 -31.46
N GLY A 230 19.35 -9.65 -31.21
CA GLY A 230 19.66 -9.13 -29.87
C GLY A 230 21.12 -9.29 -29.44
N ASP A 231 21.99 -9.80 -30.32
CA ASP A 231 23.43 -9.84 -30.09
C ASP A 231 24.05 -8.47 -30.42
N VAL A 232 24.28 -7.70 -29.36
CA VAL A 232 24.90 -6.38 -29.45
C VAL A 232 26.42 -6.43 -29.35
N ASP A 233 27.08 -7.60 -29.24
CA ASP A 233 28.56 -7.69 -29.22
C ASP A 233 29.21 -7.79 -30.60
N GLN A 234 28.51 -7.28 -31.62
CA GLN A 234 28.98 -7.26 -33.00
C GLN A 234 30.15 -6.27 -33.16
N ARG A 235 31.18 -6.66 -33.93
CA ARG A 235 32.35 -5.83 -34.23
C ARG A 235 32.53 -5.64 -35.73
N ILE A 236 32.55 -4.38 -36.16
CA ILE A 236 32.78 -4.01 -37.57
C ILE A 236 34.23 -3.53 -37.70
N THR A 237 35.07 -4.27 -38.42
CA THR A 237 36.51 -3.98 -38.58
C THR A 237 36.85 -3.21 -39.86
N LEU A 238 35.83 -2.59 -40.46
CA LEU A 238 35.90 -2.03 -41.79
C LEU A 238 36.62 -0.68 -41.80
N SER A 239 37.90 -0.68 -42.19
CA SER A 239 38.79 0.49 -42.25
C SER A 239 38.85 1.10 -43.66
N SER A 240 37.69 1.30 -44.27
CA SER A 240 37.59 1.98 -45.57
C SER A 240 37.18 3.45 -45.38
N SER A 241 37.61 4.33 -46.28
CA SER A 241 37.18 5.74 -46.31
C SER A 241 35.98 5.98 -47.23
N ASP A 242 35.41 4.91 -47.78
CA ASP A 242 34.26 4.94 -48.70
C ASP A 242 32.91 4.90 -47.97
N GLU A 243 31.83 4.72 -48.74
CA GLU A 243 30.47 4.60 -48.24
C GLU A 243 30.28 3.40 -47.29
N LEU A 244 31.01 2.29 -47.51
CA LEU A 244 30.95 1.13 -46.62
C LEU A 244 31.61 1.44 -45.28
N GLY A 245 32.72 2.19 -45.27
CA GLY A 245 33.38 2.66 -44.05
C GLY A 245 32.50 3.59 -43.20
N ARG A 246 31.87 4.58 -43.84
CA ARG A 246 30.93 5.50 -43.15
C ARG A 246 29.72 4.76 -42.58
N THR A 247 29.19 3.79 -43.32
CA THR A 247 28.07 2.96 -42.88
C THR A 247 28.50 2.05 -41.72
N GLY A 248 29.67 1.42 -41.81
CA GLY A 248 30.27 0.64 -40.72
C GLY A 248 30.42 1.46 -39.45
N ALA A 249 30.95 2.68 -39.52
CA ALA A 249 31.07 3.58 -38.37
C ALA A 249 29.71 4.02 -37.78
N ALA A 250 28.67 4.15 -38.61
CA ALA A 250 27.31 4.42 -38.12
C ALA A 250 26.73 3.20 -37.39
N PHE A 251 26.91 1.99 -37.91
CA PHE A 251 26.56 0.75 -37.22
C PHE A 251 27.35 0.60 -35.92
N THR A 252 28.65 0.93 -35.87
CA THR A 252 29.43 0.90 -34.62
C THR A 252 28.82 1.82 -33.57
N ARG A 253 28.48 3.08 -33.90
CA ARG A 253 27.82 3.99 -32.95
C ARG A 253 26.46 3.50 -32.47
N MET A 254 25.71 2.80 -33.34
CA MET A 254 24.44 2.16 -32.98
C MET A 254 24.66 0.95 -32.06
N ILE A 255 25.64 0.10 -32.34
CA ILE A 255 26.04 -1.02 -31.49
C ILE A 255 26.45 -0.51 -30.11
N ASP A 256 27.32 0.51 -30.05
CA ASP A 256 27.76 1.11 -28.80
C ASP A 256 26.57 1.68 -27.99
N TYR A 257 25.59 2.27 -28.67
CA TYR A 257 24.35 2.72 -28.04
C TYR A 257 23.55 1.57 -27.43
N LEU A 258 23.32 0.52 -28.21
CA LEU A 258 22.56 -0.63 -27.75
C LEU A 258 23.28 -1.36 -26.61
N LYS A 259 24.62 -1.45 -26.65
CA LYS A 259 25.44 -1.95 -25.53
C LYS A 259 25.28 -1.12 -24.27
N GLU A 260 25.30 0.21 -24.39
CA GLU A 260 25.11 1.13 -23.27
C GLU A 260 23.72 0.97 -22.63
N GLN A 261 22.66 0.89 -23.44
CA GLN A 261 21.30 0.65 -22.94
C GLN A 261 21.14 -0.77 -22.37
N ALA A 262 21.79 -1.78 -22.95
CA ALA A 262 21.82 -3.14 -22.39
C ALA A 262 22.55 -3.18 -21.04
N ALA A 263 23.62 -2.41 -20.86
CA ALA A 263 24.31 -2.27 -19.58
C ALA A 263 23.42 -1.60 -18.53
N VAL A 264 22.70 -0.52 -18.89
CA VAL A 264 21.69 0.10 -18.02
C VAL A 264 20.62 -0.91 -17.61
N ALA A 265 20.09 -1.68 -18.55
CA ALA A 265 19.11 -2.72 -18.26
C ALA A 265 19.69 -3.82 -17.33
N GLY A 266 20.96 -4.18 -17.52
CA GLY A 266 21.69 -5.10 -16.63
C GLY A 266 21.80 -4.56 -15.20
N HIS A 267 22.19 -3.29 -15.03
CA HIS A 267 22.22 -2.65 -13.72
C HIS A 267 20.84 -2.62 -13.05
N VAL A 268 19.78 -2.26 -13.78
CA VAL A 268 18.41 -2.27 -13.27
C VAL A 268 17.98 -3.68 -12.87
N ALA A 269 18.34 -4.71 -13.65
CA ALA A 269 18.04 -6.12 -13.34
C ALA A 269 18.79 -6.63 -12.10
N GLU A 270 19.97 -6.11 -11.82
CA GLU A 270 20.74 -6.35 -10.60
C GLU A 270 20.24 -5.51 -9.39
N GLY A 271 19.20 -4.70 -9.58
CA GLY A 271 18.66 -3.81 -8.55
C GLY A 271 19.45 -2.52 -8.36
N ASP A 272 20.46 -2.24 -9.19
CA ASP A 272 21.19 -0.98 -9.17
C ASP A 272 20.41 0.10 -9.93
N LEU A 273 19.62 0.86 -9.18
CA LEU A 273 18.87 1.98 -9.71
C LEU A 273 19.70 3.27 -9.67
N THR A 274 20.96 3.29 -9.23
CA THR A 274 21.78 4.52 -9.19
C THR A 274 22.22 4.99 -10.58
N VAL A 275 22.11 4.12 -11.58
CA VAL A 275 22.47 4.42 -12.97
C VAL A 275 21.62 5.52 -13.59
N GLU A 276 22.25 6.40 -14.37
CA GLU A 276 21.56 7.45 -15.12
C GLU A 276 21.63 7.17 -16.62
N PRO A 277 20.52 6.75 -17.25
CA PRO A 277 20.51 6.47 -18.68
C PRO A 277 20.78 7.74 -19.49
N ALA A 278 21.87 7.72 -20.26
CA ALA A 278 22.21 8.79 -21.18
C ALA A 278 21.18 8.86 -22.32
N VAL A 279 20.73 10.08 -22.63
CA VAL A 279 19.84 10.36 -23.76
C VAL A 279 20.68 11.08 -24.80
N ARG A 280 20.80 10.49 -25.99
CA ARG A 280 21.71 10.99 -27.02
C ARG A 280 21.12 12.13 -27.86
N SER A 281 19.79 12.24 -27.92
CA SER A 281 19.10 13.32 -28.64
C SER A 281 17.64 13.41 -28.19
N ASP A 282 16.95 14.49 -28.56
CA ASP A 282 15.51 14.66 -28.29
C ASP A 282 14.64 13.58 -28.97
N ALA A 283 15.15 12.92 -30.03
CA ALA A 283 14.48 11.82 -30.73
C ALA A 283 14.84 10.44 -30.17
N ASP A 284 15.68 10.37 -29.13
CA ASP A 284 16.13 9.12 -28.51
C ASP A 284 15.04 8.55 -27.57
N LEU A 285 14.08 7.85 -28.19
CA LEU A 285 12.96 7.22 -27.51
C LEU A 285 13.41 6.18 -26.48
N LEU A 286 14.44 5.37 -26.81
CA LEU A 286 14.87 4.27 -25.96
C LEU A 286 15.57 4.79 -24.69
N GLY A 287 16.48 5.76 -24.83
CA GLY A 287 17.16 6.37 -23.68
C GLY A 287 16.19 7.13 -22.78
N THR A 288 15.21 7.82 -23.38
CA THR A 288 14.16 8.54 -22.63
C THR A 288 13.24 7.57 -21.87
N ALA A 289 12.87 6.45 -22.51
CA ALA A 289 12.07 5.41 -21.87
C ALA A 289 12.80 4.75 -20.70
N PHE A 290 14.08 4.38 -20.87
CA PHE A 290 14.89 3.81 -19.77
C PHE A 290 15.09 4.81 -18.62
N ARG A 291 15.36 6.09 -18.91
CA ARG A 291 15.43 7.13 -17.87
C ARG A 291 14.13 7.23 -17.08
N THR A 292 13.00 7.23 -17.78
CA THR A 292 11.66 7.28 -17.16
C THR A 292 11.39 6.03 -16.32
N LEU A 293 11.79 4.85 -16.81
CA LEU A 293 11.69 3.59 -16.08
C LEU A 293 12.49 3.63 -14.77
N VAL A 294 13.78 3.98 -14.84
CA VAL A 294 14.65 4.11 -13.65
C VAL A 294 14.07 5.11 -12.67
N HIS A 295 13.65 6.29 -13.14
CA HIS A 295 13.04 7.32 -12.29
C HIS A 295 11.76 6.81 -11.59
N ASN A 296 10.86 6.15 -12.32
CA ASN A 296 9.63 5.60 -11.75
C ASN A 296 9.91 4.48 -10.75
N LEU A 297 10.88 3.60 -11.03
CA LEU A 297 11.30 2.55 -10.10
C LEU A 297 11.91 3.16 -8.83
N ARG A 298 12.81 4.15 -8.94
CA ARG A 298 13.36 4.88 -7.77
C ARG A 298 12.26 5.47 -6.91
N ARG A 299 11.29 6.16 -7.54
CA ARG A 299 10.15 6.77 -6.84
C ARG A 299 9.31 5.73 -6.10
N ILE A 300 8.94 4.64 -6.78
CA ILE A 300 8.15 3.56 -6.17
C ILE A 300 8.91 2.92 -5.00
N ILE A 301 10.20 2.61 -5.17
CA ILE A 301 11.04 2.03 -4.13
C ILE A 301 11.16 2.99 -2.92
N GLY A 302 11.34 4.29 -3.16
CA GLY A 302 11.34 5.31 -2.11
C GLY A 302 10.00 5.42 -1.38
N GLU A 303 8.88 5.45 -2.12
CA GLU A 303 7.52 5.49 -1.54
C GLU A 303 7.21 4.23 -0.71
N VAL A 304 7.61 3.04 -1.18
CA VAL A 304 7.44 1.78 -0.45
C VAL A 304 8.32 1.75 0.80
N SER A 305 9.58 2.20 0.73
CA SER A 305 10.48 2.30 1.89
C SER A 305 9.91 3.23 2.96
N GLY A 306 9.48 4.44 2.56
CA GLY A 306 8.88 5.41 3.47
C GLY A 306 7.58 4.89 4.10
N SER A 307 6.73 4.24 3.30
CA SER A 307 5.48 3.63 3.78
C SER A 307 5.75 2.48 4.75
N ALA A 308 6.73 1.62 4.47
CA ALA A 308 7.14 0.55 5.37
C ALA A 308 7.66 1.11 6.70
N GLY A 309 8.48 2.17 6.69
CA GLY A 309 8.92 2.84 7.90
C GLY A 309 7.77 3.41 8.74
N GLN A 310 6.78 4.05 8.09
CA GLN A 310 5.58 4.55 8.76
C GLN A 310 4.74 3.42 9.37
N VAL A 311 4.52 2.33 8.63
CA VAL A 311 3.79 1.16 9.12
C VAL A 311 4.50 0.52 10.30
N SER A 312 5.82 0.38 10.25
CA SER A 312 6.62 -0.17 11.36
C SER A 312 6.48 0.69 12.62
N GLY A 313 6.68 2.02 12.52
CA GLY A 313 6.55 2.93 13.66
C GLY A 313 5.13 2.96 14.24
N ALA A 314 4.10 3.05 13.38
CA ALA A 314 2.71 3.02 13.81
C ALA A 314 2.35 1.68 14.49
N SER A 315 2.88 0.57 13.98
CA SER A 315 2.64 -0.76 14.55
C SER A 315 3.34 -0.95 15.90
N GLN A 316 4.57 -0.47 16.06
CA GLN A 316 5.26 -0.49 17.36
C GLN A 316 4.52 0.34 18.41
N GLN A 317 4.04 1.54 18.04
CA GLN A 317 3.22 2.36 18.92
C GLN A 317 1.91 1.67 19.28
N MET A 318 1.24 1.05 18.29
CA MET A 318 -0.01 0.31 18.53
C MET A 318 0.19 -0.89 19.46
N ALA A 319 1.31 -1.61 19.33
CA ALA A 319 1.67 -2.70 20.24
C ALA A 319 1.83 -2.19 21.68
N ALA A 320 2.60 -1.11 21.88
CA ALA A 320 2.81 -0.52 23.20
C ALA A 320 1.51 -0.01 23.84
N THR A 321 0.67 0.69 23.08
CA THR A 321 -0.64 1.16 23.57
C THR A 321 -1.57 0.00 23.90
N SER A 322 -1.51 -1.11 23.15
CA SER A 322 -2.32 -2.29 23.42
C SER A 322 -1.86 -3.02 24.68
N GLU A 323 -0.56 -3.13 24.93
CA GLU A 323 -0.01 -3.66 26.19
C GLU A 323 -0.44 -2.80 27.40
N GLU A 324 -0.37 -1.48 27.26
CA GLU A 324 -0.84 -0.53 28.28
C GLU A 324 -2.35 -0.68 28.54
N SER A 325 -3.15 -0.80 27.47
CA SER A 325 -4.59 -1.05 27.57
C SER A 325 -4.88 -2.38 28.28
N GLY A 326 -4.10 -3.43 28.00
CA GLY A 326 -4.20 -4.71 28.69
C GLY A 326 -3.90 -4.61 30.19
N ARG A 327 -2.89 -3.83 30.57
CA ARG A 327 -2.60 -3.54 32.00
C ARG A 327 -3.74 -2.80 32.68
N ALA A 328 -4.26 -1.74 32.06
CA ALA A 328 -5.39 -0.97 32.60
C ALA A 328 -6.64 -1.85 32.77
N THR A 329 -6.88 -2.75 31.81
CA THR A 329 -7.96 -3.74 31.88
C THR A 329 -7.76 -4.70 33.07
N GLY A 330 -6.52 -5.11 33.36
CA GLY A 330 -6.21 -5.90 34.56
C GLY A 330 -6.46 -5.16 35.88
N GLU A 331 -6.21 -3.85 35.92
CA GLU A 331 -6.55 -3.01 37.08
C GLU A 331 -8.08 -2.90 37.28
N ILE A 332 -8.83 -2.77 36.18
CA ILE A 332 -10.30 -2.80 36.20
C ILE A 332 -10.80 -4.15 36.75
N ALA A 333 -10.24 -5.27 36.29
CA ALA A 333 -10.62 -6.60 36.78
C ALA A 333 -10.46 -6.72 38.30
N ASN A 334 -9.35 -6.21 38.84
CA ASN A 334 -9.11 -6.20 40.29
C ASN A 334 -10.12 -5.33 41.04
N ALA A 335 -10.44 -4.14 40.51
CA ALA A 335 -11.44 -3.26 41.10
C ALA A 335 -12.84 -3.90 41.11
N VAL A 336 -13.22 -4.54 40.01
CA VAL A 336 -14.51 -5.26 39.86
C VAL A 336 -14.59 -6.43 40.84
N SER A 337 -13.52 -7.21 41.03
CA SER A 337 -13.47 -8.25 42.07
C SER A 337 -13.70 -7.68 43.47
N GLY A 338 -13.16 -6.49 43.77
CA GLY A 338 -13.42 -5.77 45.02
C GLY A 338 -14.89 -5.37 45.18
N VAL A 339 -15.55 -4.94 44.10
CA VAL A 339 -16.99 -4.62 44.08
C VAL A 339 -17.83 -5.88 44.31
N ALA A 340 -17.48 -7.00 43.66
CA ALA A 340 -18.15 -8.29 43.83
C ALA A 340 -18.18 -8.73 45.30
N GLN A 341 -17.00 -8.72 45.94
CA GLN A 341 -16.87 -9.05 47.37
C GLN A 341 -17.58 -8.04 48.28
N GLY A 342 -17.70 -6.78 47.83
CA GLY A 342 -18.51 -5.76 48.47
C GLY A 342 -20.00 -6.12 48.43
N ALA A 343 -20.53 -6.44 47.26
CA ALA A 343 -21.93 -6.83 47.05
C ALA A 343 -22.29 -8.08 47.86
N GLU A 344 -21.46 -9.13 47.85
CA GLU A 344 -21.69 -10.33 48.67
C GLU A 344 -21.72 -10.04 50.17
N ARG A 345 -20.84 -9.15 50.66
CA ARG A 345 -20.87 -8.70 52.06
C ARG A 345 -22.17 -7.95 52.36
N GLN A 346 -22.65 -7.15 51.40
CA GLN A 346 -23.87 -6.38 51.53
C GLN A 346 -25.10 -7.29 51.64
N VAL A 347 -25.17 -8.37 50.85
CA VAL A 347 -26.23 -9.40 50.98
C VAL A 347 -26.27 -10.00 52.39
N ARG A 348 -25.10 -10.38 52.95
CA ARG A 348 -25.03 -10.91 54.33
C ARG A 348 -25.48 -9.89 55.38
N MET A 349 -25.07 -8.62 55.22
CA MET A 349 -25.50 -7.55 56.14
C MET A 349 -27.00 -7.27 56.04
N VAL A 350 -27.60 -7.41 54.85
CA VAL A 350 -29.05 -7.30 54.63
C VAL A 350 -29.78 -8.40 55.39
N GLU A 351 -29.33 -9.66 55.30
CA GLU A 351 -29.92 -10.77 56.05
C GLU A 351 -29.83 -10.56 57.58
N GLU A 352 -28.69 -10.07 58.07
CA GLU A 352 -28.52 -9.72 59.49
C GLU A 352 -29.43 -8.57 59.93
N ALA A 353 -29.53 -7.50 59.13
CA ALA A 353 -30.40 -6.37 59.40
C ALA A 353 -31.88 -6.76 59.40
N GLN A 354 -32.29 -7.66 58.48
CA GLN A 354 -33.64 -8.19 58.45
C GLN A 354 -33.97 -8.96 59.73
N ARG A 355 -33.09 -9.87 60.17
CA ARG A 355 -33.29 -10.59 61.44
C ARG A 355 -33.40 -9.63 62.63
N ALA A 356 -32.55 -8.61 62.69
CA ALA A 356 -32.62 -7.61 63.75
C ALA A 356 -33.95 -6.82 63.72
N ALA A 357 -34.46 -6.46 62.54
CA ALA A 357 -35.74 -5.77 62.40
C ALA A 357 -36.94 -6.65 62.84
N GLU A 358 -36.90 -7.95 62.50
CA GLU A 358 -37.88 -8.94 62.97
C GLU A 358 -37.84 -9.09 64.50
N GLU A 359 -36.66 -9.16 65.10
CA GLU A 359 -36.47 -9.21 66.56
C GLU A 359 -37.01 -7.95 67.25
N VAL A 360 -36.76 -6.76 66.70
CA VAL A 360 -37.31 -5.49 67.22
C VAL A 360 -38.83 -5.51 67.16
N THR A 361 -39.41 -5.94 66.04
CA THR A 361 -40.87 -6.01 65.87
C THR A 361 -41.50 -6.95 66.90
N ARG A 362 -40.89 -8.11 67.14
CA ARG A 362 -41.34 -9.06 68.18
C ARG A 362 -41.24 -8.46 69.58
N ALA A 363 -40.10 -7.86 69.92
CA ALA A 363 -39.88 -7.26 71.24
C ALA A 363 -40.86 -6.10 71.53
N VAL A 364 -41.18 -5.31 70.51
CA VAL A 364 -42.17 -4.22 70.61
C VAL A 364 -43.59 -4.76 70.80
N SER A 365 -43.94 -5.83 70.07
CA SER A 365 -45.24 -6.48 70.25
C SER A 365 -45.41 -7.04 71.66
N GLU A 366 -44.37 -7.70 72.20
CA GLU A 366 -44.34 -8.16 73.60
C GLU A 366 -44.44 -6.98 74.58
N SER A 367 -43.75 -5.87 74.32
CA SER A 367 -43.81 -4.66 75.15
C SER A 367 -45.20 -4.01 75.16
N ALA A 368 -45.89 -3.99 74.01
CA ALA A 368 -47.25 -3.47 73.89
C ALA A 368 -48.25 -4.34 74.67
N GLU A 369 -48.12 -5.67 74.58
CA GLU A 369 -48.93 -6.61 75.35
C GLU A 369 -48.71 -6.45 76.86
N GLN A 370 -47.45 -6.33 77.32
CA GLN A 370 -47.14 -6.10 78.73
C GLN A 370 -47.66 -4.75 79.23
N ALA A 371 -47.61 -3.70 78.41
CA ALA A 371 -48.19 -2.41 78.75
C ALA A 371 -49.71 -2.53 78.96
N GLN A 372 -50.41 -3.26 78.09
CA GLN A 372 -51.85 -3.52 78.21
C GLN A 372 -52.19 -4.29 79.49
N LEU A 373 -51.46 -5.37 79.80
CA LEU A 373 -51.63 -6.13 81.05
C LEU A 373 -51.37 -5.25 82.29
N THR A 374 -50.37 -4.38 82.22
CA THR A 374 -50.06 -3.45 83.32
C THR A 374 -51.18 -2.41 83.49
N ALA A 375 -51.83 -1.97 82.41
CA ALA A 375 -53.01 -1.10 82.45
C ALA A 375 -54.17 -1.73 83.22
N GLU A 376 -54.45 -3.01 82.97
CA GLU A 376 -55.50 -3.75 83.65
C GLU A 376 -55.24 -3.85 85.16
N VAL A 377 -53.99 -4.17 85.55
CA VAL A 377 -53.59 -4.25 86.96
C VAL A 377 -53.62 -2.87 87.64
N ALA A 378 -53.18 -1.81 86.95
CA ALA A 378 -53.27 -0.44 87.45
C ALA A 378 -54.72 -0.03 87.71
N GLN A 379 -55.64 -0.34 86.77
CA GLN A 379 -57.07 -0.08 86.95
C GLN A 379 -57.64 -0.81 88.16
N GLN A 380 -57.28 -2.09 88.36
CA GLN A 380 -57.70 -2.84 89.54
C GLN A 380 -57.14 -2.24 90.84
N ALA A 381 -55.88 -1.80 90.85
CA ALA A 381 -55.28 -1.13 92.00
C ALA A 381 -55.99 0.20 92.32
N ARG A 382 -56.44 0.94 91.30
CA ARG A 382 -57.24 2.17 91.45
C ARG A 382 -58.54 1.90 92.19
N GLU A 383 -59.28 0.88 91.77
CA GLU A 383 -60.55 0.48 92.39
C GLU A 383 -60.37 0.06 93.85
N VAL A 384 -59.30 -0.70 94.14
CA VAL A 384 -58.96 -1.09 95.52
C VAL A 384 -58.61 0.14 96.38
N ALA A 385 -57.84 1.08 95.86
CA ALA A 385 -57.50 2.31 96.58
C ALA A 385 -58.73 3.18 96.85
N GLN A 386 -59.65 3.33 95.88
CA GLN A 386 -60.92 4.04 96.05
C GLN A 386 -61.84 3.37 97.08
N THR A 387 -61.92 2.04 97.05
CA THR A 387 -62.64 1.26 98.06
C THR A 387 -62.02 1.45 99.45
N GLY A 388 -60.68 1.44 99.53
CA GLY A 388 -59.94 1.71 100.76
C GLY A 388 -60.16 3.12 101.31
N MET A 389 -60.19 4.14 100.46
CA MET A 389 -60.55 5.53 100.85
C MET A 389 -61.95 5.58 101.44
N THR A 390 -62.93 4.97 100.78
CA THR A 390 -64.33 4.95 101.22
C THR A 390 -64.48 4.23 102.56
N ALA A 391 -63.78 3.10 102.74
CA ALA A 391 -63.76 2.36 104.01
C ALA A 391 -63.11 3.18 105.15
N ALA A 392 -62.04 3.93 104.86
CA ALA A 392 -61.41 4.82 105.83
C ALA A 392 -62.33 6.00 106.21
N GLU A 393 -63.07 6.59 105.26
CA GLU A 393 -64.08 7.61 105.57
C GLU A 393 -65.17 7.06 106.51
N HIS A 394 -65.73 5.88 106.20
CA HIS A 394 -66.71 5.23 107.07
C HIS A 394 -66.16 4.92 108.47
N ALA A 395 -64.91 4.48 108.57
CA ALA A 395 -64.26 4.23 109.86
C ALA A 395 -64.05 5.54 110.65
N ASN A 396 -63.73 6.64 109.98
CA ASN A 396 -63.56 7.96 110.61
C ASN A 396 -64.89 8.47 111.19
N ASP A 397 -65.98 8.30 110.44
CA ASP A 397 -67.32 8.65 110.90
C ASP A 397 -67.78 7.77 112.08
N ALA A 398 -67.44 6.47 112.07
CA ALA A 398 -67.67 5.58 113.21
C ALA A 398 -66.90 6.05 114.46
N MET A 399 -65.62 6.45 114.32
CA MET A 399 -64.83 6.98 115.42
C MET A 399 -65.42 8.29 115.98
N ARG A 400 -65.95 9.17 115.13
CA ARG A 400 -66.68 10.36 115.58
C ARG A 400 -67.91 9.98 116.39
N SER A 401 -68.71 9.02 115.92
CA SER A 401 -69.89 8.54 116.65
C SER A 401 -69.55 7.91 118.00
N VAL A 402 -68.45 7.14 118.09
CA VAL A 402 -67.95 6.56 119.35
C VAL A 402 -67.50 7.65 120.31
N ARG A 403 -66.74 8.64 119.82
CA ARG A 403 -66.31 9.80 120.63
C ARG A 403 -67.50 10.56 121.21
N ASP A 404 -68.52 10.83 120.39
CA ASP A 404 -69.70 11.59 120.82
C ASP A 404 -70.56 10.78 121.83
N SER A 405 -70.62 9.45 121.66
CA SER A 405 -71.26 8.54 122.63
C SER A 405 -70.49 8.48 123.96
N SER A 406 -69.16 8.41 123.92
CA SER A 406 -68.29 8.44 125.10
C SER A 406 -68.42 9.76 125.86
N ALA A 407 -68.49 10.90 125.15
CA ALA A 407 -68.74 12.20 125.77
C ALA A 407 -70.10 12.24 126.49
N SER A 408 -71.14 11.67 125.88
CA SER A 408 -72.47 11.56 126.49
C SER A 408 -72.47 10.66 127.73
N ALA A 409 -71.77 9.52 127.67
CA ALA A 409 -71.60 8.62 128.81
C ALA A 409 -70.85 9.30 129.97
N ALA A 410 -69.75 10.01 129.69
CA ALA A 410 -69.01 10.77 130.69
C ALA A 410 -69.91 11.80 131.38
N GLN A 411 -70.76 12.51 130.62
CA GLN A 411 -71.71 13.46 131.18
C GLN A 411 -72.75 12.80 132.10
N ALA A 412 -73.30 11.65 131.69
CA ALA A 412 -74.26 10.90 132.51
C ALA A 412 -73.62 10.40 133.82
N ILE A 413 -72.40 9.88 133.77
CA ILE A 413 -71.66 9.40 134.94
C ILE A 413 -71.32 10.56 135.88
N ARG A 414 -70.86 11.71 135.36
CA ARG A 414 -70.65 12.91 136.18
C ARG A 414 -71.94 13.39 136.86
N GLY A 415 -73.07 13.28 136.15
CA GLY A 415 -74.39 13.54 136.72
C GLY A 415 -74.75 12.57 137.85
N LEU A 416 -74.40 11.30 137.73
CA LEU A 416 -74.58 10.30 138.80
C LEU A 416 -73.66 10.58 140.00
N ALA A 417 -72.38 10.90 139.76
CA ALA A 417 -71.43 11.26 140.80
C ALA A 417 -71.96 12.45 141.65
N ALA A 418 -72.44 13.51 140.99
CA ALA A 418 -73.03 14.67 141.67
C ALA A 418 -74.27 14.29 142.51
N LYS A 419 -75.13 13.38 142.02
CA LYS A 419 -76.28 12.88 142.79
C LYS A 419 -75.85 12.02 143.98
N SER A 420 -74.80 11.21 143.83
CA SER A 420 -74.25 10.41 144.93
C SER A 420 -73.63 11.28 146.01
N ASP A 421 -72.95 12.38 145.65
CA ASP A 421 -72.46 13.38 146.61
C ASP A 421 -73.61 14.00 147.42
N GLN A 422 -74.70 14.40 146.73
CA GLN A 422 -75.91 14.92 147.38
C GLN A 422 -76.55 13.90 148.34
N ILE A 423 -76.61 12.61 147.94
CA ILE A 423 -77.13 11.57 148.84
C ILE A 423 -76.20 11.37 150.03
N GLY A 424 -74.88 11.44 149.84
CA GLY A 424 -73.89 11.38 150.91
C GLY A 424 -74.12 12.46 151.98
N GLU A 425 -74.38 13.70 151.57
CA GLU A 425 -74.72 14.81 152.48
C GLU A 425 -76.03 14.57 153.25
N ILE A 426 -77.05 14.04 152.57
CA ILE A 426 -78.34 13.67 153.18
C ILE A 426 -78.13 12.58 154.24
N VAL A 427 -77.37 11.53 153.91
CA VAL A 427 -77.07 10.42 154.82
C VAL A 427 -76.31 10.92 156.05
N GLN A 428 -75.33 11.80 155.87
CA GLN A 428 -74.60 12.43 156.99
C GLN A 428 -75.54 13.25 157.88
N THR A 429 -76.50 13.97 157.29
CA THR A 429 -77.55 14.69 158.03
C THR A 429 -78.43 13.73 158.82
N ILE A 430 -78.86 12.62 158.21
CA ILE A 430 -79.64 11.56 158.88
C ILE A 430 -78.86 10.97 160.06
N THR A 431 -77.58 10.63 159.87
CA THR A 431 -76.71 10.14 160.96
C THR A 431 -76.66 11.13 162.13
N GLY A 432 -76.50 12.43 161.85
CA GLY A 432 -76.51 13.48 162.88
C GLY A 432 -77.85 13.59 163.60
N ILE A 433 -78.98 13.50 162.88
CA ILE A 433 -80.32 13.50 163.48
C ILE A 433 -80.53 12.24 164.35
N SER A 434 -80.12 11.07 163.88
CA SER A 434 -80.22 9.81 164.63
C SER A 434 -79.37 9.84 165.90
N GLU A 435 -78.16 10.39 165.85
CA GLU A 435 -77.30 10.56 167.04
C GLU A 435 -77.91 11.54 168.06
N GLN A 436 -78.43 12.67 167.59
CA GLN A 436 -79.13 13.63 168.45
C GLN A 436 -80.41 13.02 169.04
N THR A 437 -81.15 12.22 168.26
CA THR A 437 -82.36 11.52 168.73
C THR A 437 -82.03 10.45 169.75
N ASN A 438 -80.94 9.70 169.55
CA ASN A 438 -80.44 8.71 170.51
C ASN A 438 -80.05 9.37 171.85
N LEU A 439 -79.36 10.52 171.80
CA LEU A 439 -79.02 11.30 173.00
C LEU A 439 -80.26 11.87 173.72
N LEU A 440 -81.23 12.39 172.97
CA LEU A 440 -82.49 12.89 173.53
C LEU A 440 -83.29 11.76 174.18
N ALA A 441 -83.38 10.61 173.52
CA ALA A 441 -84.06 9.42 174.02
C ALA A 441 -83.38 8.85 175.27
N LEU A 442 -82.04 8.81 175.30
CA LEU A 442 -81.26 8.42 176.48
C LEU A 442 -81.52 9.36 177.66
N ASN A 443 -81.49 10.69 177.43
CA ASN A 443 -81.80 11.67 178.47
C ASN A 443 -83.24 11.52 178.99
N ALA A 444 -84.21 11.27 178.10
CA ALA A 444 -85.59 11.01 178.46
C ALA A 444 -85.76 9.70 179.25
N ALA A 445 -85.06 8.63 178.87
CA ALA A 445 -85.07 7.35 179.58
C ALA A 445 -84.46 7.48 180.99
N ILE A 446 -83.37 8.26 181.14
CA ILE A 446 -82.76 8.57 182.44
C ILE A 446 -83.74 9.34 183.34
N GLU A 447 -84.37 10.41 182.83
CA GLU A 447 -85.29 11.23 183.64
C GLU A 447 -86.59 10.48 183.97
N ALA A 448 -87.06 9.62 183.06
CA ALA A 448 -88.18 8.71 183.31
C ALA A 448 -87.86 7.64 184.38
N ALA A 449 -86.64 7.10 184.40
CA ALA A 449 -86.16 6.20 185.46
C ALA A 449 -86.06 6.93 186.81
N ARG A 450 -85.74 8.24 186.80
CA ARG A 450 -85.64 9.10 187.98
C ARG A 450 -87.00 9.41 188.64
N ALA A 451 -88.08 9.42 187.85
CA ALA A 451 -89.45 9.65 188.32
C ALA A 451 -90.14 8.41 188.96
N GLY A 452 -89.45 7.27 189.06
CA GLY A 452 -89.95 6.06 189.72
C GLY A 452 -91.19 5.45 189.03
N GLU A 453 -92.15 4.93 189.82
CA GLU A 453 -93.35 4.22 189.31
C GLU A 453 -94.23 5.05 188.34
N GLN A 454 -94.20 6.39 188.43
CA GLN A 454 -94.98 7.28 187.55
C GLN A 454 -94.34 7.48 186.16
N GLY A 455 -93.04 7.24 186.01
CA GLY A 455 -92.28 7.42 184.76
C GLY A 455 -92.19 6.16 183.89
N ARG A 456 -92.71 5.03 184.38
CA ARG A 456 -92.48 3.69 183.81
C ARG A 456 -92.98 3.54 182.36
N GLY A 457 -94.12 4.15 182.01
CA GLY A 457 -94.63 4.16 180.62
C GLY A 457 -93.79 5.03 179.67
N PHE A 458 -93.29 6.17 180.16
CA PHE A 458 -92.40 7.04 179.39
C PHE A 458 -91.01 6.44 179.18
N ALA A 459 -90.48 5.71 180.16
CA ALA A 459 -89.20 5.02 180.04
C ALA A 459 -89.22 3.96 178.91
N VAL A 460 -90.33 3.22 178.77
CA VAL A 460 -90.48 2.23 177.68
C VAL A 460 -90.51 2.92 176.31
N VAL A 461 -91.25 4.03 176.17
CA VAL A 461 -91.29 4.80 174.90
C VAL A 461 -89.92 5.41 174.58
N ALA A 462 -89.22 5.96 175.58
CA ALA A 462 -87.89 6.52 175.39
C ALA A 462 -86.86 5.45 174.97
N GLU A 463 -86.91 4.24 175.56
CA GLU A 463 -86.06 3.12 175.15
C GLU A 463 -86.37 2.62 173.73
N GLU A 464 -87.65 2.59 173.32
CA GLU A 464 -88.03 2.24 171.95
C GLU A 464 -87.54 3.29 170.93
N VAL A 465 -87.65 4.59 171.26
CA VAL A 465 -87.10 5.68 170.42
C VAL A 465 -85.58 5.61 170.35
N ARG A 466 -84.90 5.27 171.45
CA ARG A 466 -83.45 5.05 171.51
C ARG A 466 -83.04 3.94 170.54
N LYS A 467 -83.75 2.80 170.59
CA LYS A 467 -83.52 1.66 169.69
C LYS A 467 -83.78 2.00 168.23
N LEU A 468 -84.87 2.70 167.90
CA LEU A 468 -85.17 3.19 166.54
C LEU A 468 -84.09 4.16 166.03
N ALA A 469 -83.53 5.00 166.91
CA ALA A 469 -82.45 5.91 166.57
C ALA A 469 -81.13 5.16 166.31
N GLU A 470 -80.79 4.15 167.11
CA GLU A 470 -79.65 3.25 166.87
C GLU A 470 -79.81 2.46 165.56
N GLU A 471 -81.00 1.91 165.29
CA GLU A 471 -81.31 1.23 164.03
C GLU A 471 -81.21 2.18 162.82
N SER A 472 -81.68 3.43 162.96
CA SER A 472 -81.55 4.47 161.93
C SER A 472 -80.09 4.87 161.70
N GLN A 473 -79.28 4.95 162.77
CA GLN A 473 -77.85 5.25 162.69
C GLN A 473 -77.10 4.12 161.97
N GLN A 474 -77.40 2.86 162.29
CA GLN A 474 -76.84 1.69 161.64
C GLN A 474 -77.22 1.65 160.14
N ALA A 475 -78.50 1.85 159.81
CA ALA A 475 -78.97 1.91 158.42
C ALA A 475 -78.31 3.07 157.64
N ALA A 476 -78.17 4.24 158.25
CA ALA A 476 -77.47 5.37 157.64
C ALA A 476 -75.98 5.07 157.41
N ALA A 477 -75.31 4.34 158.31
CA ALA A 477 -73.93 3.91 158.13
C ALA A 477 -73.77 2.93 156.96
N GLU A 478 -74.71 1.99 156.82
CA GLU A 478 -74.77 1.06 155.67
C GLU A 478 -74.99 1.81 154.35
N ILE A 479 -75.93 2.75 154.30
CA ILE A 479 -76.14 3.60 153.12
C ILE A 479 -74.90 4.44 152.83
N SER A 480 -74.24 5.00 153.84
CA SER A 480 -73.00 5.78 153.67
C SER A 480 -71.89 4.94 153.03
N SER A 481 -71.74 3.68 153.46
CA SER A 481 -70.80 2.73 152.86
C SER A 481 -71.13 2.46 151.39
N LEU A 482 -72.40 2.20 151.07
CA LEU A 482 -72.86 2.01 149.68
C LEU A 482 -72.63 3.24 148.81
N ILE A 483 -72.89 4.45 149.33
CA ILE A 483 -72.65 5.70 148.60
C ILE A 483 -71.16 5.92 148.32
N ARG A 484 -70.29 5.64 149.29
CA ARG A 484 -68.84 5.68 149.07
C ARG A 484 -68.39 4.68 148.01
N ALA A 485 -68.96 3.47 148.01
CA ALA A 485 -68.69 2.49 146.97
C ALA A 485 -69.13 3.00 145.58
N ILE A 486 -70.35 3.56 145.47
CA ILE A 486 -70.86 4.15 144.22
C ILE A 486 -69.99 5.34 143.76
N GLN A 487 -69.53 6.21 144.68
CA GLN A 487 -68.61 7.31 144.37
C GLN A 487 -67.28 6.78 143.82
N GLY A 488 -66.72 5.73 144.42
CA GLY A 488 -65.51 5.07 143.94
C GLY A 488 -65.69 4.45 142.55
N GLU A 489 -66.79 3.71 142.34
CA GLU A 489 -67.12 3.10 141.05
C GLU A 489 -67.38 4.15 139.95
N THR A 490 -68.08 5.24 140.27
CA THR A 490 -68.31 6.35 139.32
C THR A 490 -67.03 7.09 138.96
N ALA A 491 -66.16 7.36 139.92
CA ALA A 491 -64.84 7.96 139.65
C ALA A 491 -64.01 7.06 138.72
N ASN A 492 -63.99 5.75 138.97
CA ASN A 492 -63.33 4.78 138.09
C ASN A 492 -63.97 4.76 136.69
N ALA A 493 -65.31 4.79 136.60
CA ALA A 493 -66.01 4.81 135.32
C ALA A 493 -65.71 6.08 134.50
N VAL A 494 -65.61 7.26 135.13
CA VAL A 494 -65.18 8.49 134.45
C VAL A 494 -63.78 8.33 133.88
N SER A 495 -62.83 7.80 134.67
CA SER A 495 -61.45 7.58 134.22
C SER A 495 -61.39 6.67 132.99
N VAL A 496 -62.14 5.56 132.99
CA VAL A 496 -62.19 4.62 131.86
C VAL A 496 -62.78 5.27 130.60
N VAL A 497 -63.81 6.12 130.74
CA VAL A 497 -64.42 6.82 129.61
C VAL A 497 -63.50 7.91 129.05
N GLU A 498 -62.77 8.64 129.90
CA GLU A 498 -61.78 9.62 129.47
C GLU A 498 -60.62 8.97 128.72
N GLU A 499 -60.10 7.85 129.23
CA GLU A 499 -59.09 7.05 128.53
C GLU A 499 -59.63 6.50 127.19
N GLY A 500 -60.88 6.02 127.16
CA GLY A 500 -61.54 5.57 125.93
C GLY A 500 -61.71 6.68 124.90
N THR A 501 -61.98 7.91 125.35
CA THR A 501 -62.08 9.09 124.47
C THR A 501 -60.75 9.43 123.83
N GLU A 502 -59.65 9.37 124.59
CA GLU A 502 -58.32 9.65 124.04
C GLU A 502 -57.88 8.57 123.05
N ARG A 503 -58.08 7.28 123.39
CA ARG A 503 -57.84 6.18 122.44
C ARG A 503 -58.65 6.30 121.15
N THR A 504 -59.89 6.80 121.23
CA THR A 504 -60.72 7.05 120.05
C THR A 504 -60.17 8.20 119.19
N ARG A 505 -59.62 9.26 119.81
CA ARG A 505 -58.96 10.36 119.09
C ARG A 505 -57.71 9.88 118.36
N GLU A 506 -56.88 9.10 119.03
CA GLU A 506 -55.71 8.46 118.40
C GLU A 506 -56.14 7.57 117.24
N GLY A 507 -57.17 6.73 117.43
CA GLY A 507 -57.74 5.89 116.37
C GLY A 507 -58.24 6.68 115.16
N ALA A 508 -58.96 7.78 115.37
CA ALA A 508 -59.40 8.66 114.29
C ALA A 508 -58.21 9.25 113.50
N THR A 509 -57.11 9.61 114.17
CA THR A 509 -55.90 10.13 113.52
C THR A 509 -55.25 9.07 112.63
N VAL A 510 -55.17 7.82 113.09
CA VAL A 510 -54.64 6.70 112.29
C VAL A 510 -55.51 6.42 111.07
N VAL A 511 -56.84 6.49 111.20
CA VAL A 511 -57.77 6.32 110.09
C VAL A 511 -57.60 7.43 109.04
N GLU A 512 -57.43 8.68 109.46
CA GLU A 512 -57.19 9.81 108.55
C GLU A 512 -55.87 9.62 107.78
N GLN A 513 -54.80 9.22 108.46
CA GLN A 513 -53.52 8.89 107.82
C GLN A 513 -53.65 7.73 106.82
N THR A 514 -54.52 6.77 107.12
CA THR A 514 -54.83 5.64 106.22
C THR A 514 -55.56 6.13 104.96
N ARG A 515 -56.52 7.05 105.11
CA ARG A 515 -57.22 7.69 103.97
C ARG A 515 -56.23 8.44 103.07
N GLU A 516 -55.32 9.22 103.66
CA GLU A 516 -54.26 9.92 102.90
C GLU A 516 -53.29 8.95 102.19
N ALA A 517 -52.98 7.80 102.81
CA ALA A 517 -52.18 6.77 102.17
C ALA A 517 -52.85 6.20 100.91
N PHE A 518 -54.14 5.88 100.98
CA PHE A 518 -54.88 5.43 99.79
C PHE A 518 -55.00 6.52 98.71
N GLN A 519 -55.13 7.79 99.10
CA GLN A 519 -55.15 8.89 98.14
C GLN A 519 -53.81 9.04 97.38
N ARG A 520 -52.68 8.84 98.07
CA ARG A 520 -51.36 8.79 97.43
C ARG A 520 -51.21 7.59 96.50
N ILE A 521 -51.74 6.42 96.88
CA ILE A 521 -51.76 5.23 96.01
C ILE A 521 -52.57 5.53 94.73
N SER A 522 -53.77 6.11 94.85
CA SER A 522 -54.58 6.48 93.68
C SER A 522 -53.83 7.45 92.75
N SER A 523 -53.12 8.44 93.30
CA SER A 523 -52.35 9.39 92.50
C SER A 523 -51.16 8.73 91.79
N ALA A 524 -50.49 7.77 92.45
CA ALA A 524 -49.39 7.02 91.85
C ALA A 524 -49.87 6.05 90.76
N VAL A 525 -51.08 5.50 90.90
CA VAL A 525 -51.72 4.67 89.88
C VAL A 525 -52.10 5.51 88.67
N ASP A 526 -52.59 6.73 88.86
CA ASP A 526 -52.88 7.66 87.75
C ASP A 526 -51.59 8.00 86.95
N ASP A 527 -50.47 8.31 87.63
CA ASP A 527 -49.16 8.51 86.95
C ASP A 527 -48.69 7.24 86.22
N MET A 528 -48.99 6.05 86.76
CA MET A 528 -48.68 4.79 86.10
C MET A 528 -49.48 4.61 84.81
N SER A 529 -50.79 4.93 84.83
CA SER A 529 -51.65 4.90 83.64
C SER A 529 -51.13 5.84 82.54
N ASP A 530 -50.74 7.07 82.88
CA ASP A 530 -50.17 8.02 81.91
C ASP A 530 -48.88 7.47 81.27
N ARG A 531 -48.00 6.83 82.06
CA ARG A 531 -46.78 6.20 81.54
C ARG A 531 -47.06 5.01 80.63
N ILE A 532 -48.10 4.23 80.93
CA ILE A 532 -48.51 3.11 80.08
C ILE A 532 -48.98 3.61 78.71
N GLU A 533 -49.76 4.68 78.66
CA GLU A 533 -50.17 5.30 77.39
C GLU A 533 -48.96 5.78 76.57
N GLN A 534 -47.95 6.35 77.23
CA GLN A 534 -46.69 6.73 76.57
C GLN A 534 -45.93 5.52 76.01
N ILE A 535 -45.91 4.39 76.73
CA ILE A 535 -45.29 3.14 76.26
C ILE A 535 -46.05 2.58 75.04
N ALA A 536 -47.38 2.63 75.04
CA ALA A 536 -48.20 2.21 73.91
C ALA A 536 -47.89 3.06 72.66
N ALA A 537 -47.89 4.38 72.80
CA ALA A 537 -47.56 5.30 71.71
C ALA A 537 -46.13 5.10 71.17
N ALA A 538 -45.15 4.89 72.08
CA ALA A 538 -43.79 4.58 71.67
C ALA A 538 -43.69 3.25 70.92
N SER A 539 -44.42 2.21 71.36
CA SER A 539 -44.49 0.92 70.69
C SER A 539 -45.06 1.02 69.27
N GLU A 540 -46.11 1.80 69.06
CA GLU A 540 -46.66 2.06 67.72
C GLU A 540 -45.63 2.75 66.81
N GLN A 541 -44.93 3.77 67.32
CA GLN A 541 -43.91 4.49 66.56
C GLN A 541 -42.72 3.59 66.18
N ILE A 542 -42.27 2.72 67.10
CA ILE A 542 -41.18 1.78 66.82
C ILE A 542 -41.64 0.75 65.78
N THR A 543 -42.89 0.29 65.84
CA THR A 543 -43.46 -0.62 64.83
C THR A 543 -43.43 0.01 63.44
N ALA A 544 -43.88 1.27 63.30
CA ALA A 544 -43.83 1.99 62.03
C ALA A 544 -42.38 2.18 61.53
N SER A 545 -41.44 2.45 62.44
CA SER A 545 -40.02 2.60 62.12
C SER A 545 -39.39 1.28 61.66
N ALA A 546 -39.75 0.16 62.30
CA ALA A 546 -39.30 -1.18 61.92
C ALA A 546 -39.83 -1.58 60.54
N GLN A 547 -41.08 -1.24 60.21
CA GLN A 547 -41.63 -1.45 58.86
C GLN A 547 -40.90 -0.63 57.78
N SER A 548 -40.59 0.63 58.07
CA SER A 548 -39.80 1.48 57.15
C SER A 548 -38.37 0.95 56.99
N MET A 549 -37.78 0.41 58.05
CA MET A 549 -36.47 -0.24 58.02
C MET A 549 -36.53 -1.49 57.12
N GLN A 550 -37.57 -2.30 57.24
CA GLN A 550 -37.77 -3.48 56.40
C GLN A 550 -37.83 -3.12 54.91
N HIS A 551 -38.56 -2.06 54.54
CA HIS A 551 -38.60 -1.55 53.15
C HIS A 551 -37.20 -1.16 52.65
N THR A 552 -36.46 -0.39 53.46
CA THR A 552 -35.11 0.07 53.11
C THR A 552 -34.16 -1.10 52.96
N ILE A 553 -34.26 -2.13 53.81
CA ILE A 553 -33.47 -3.36 53.70
C ILE A 553 -33.75 -4.07 52.37
N THR A 554 -35.01 -4.15 51.94
CA THR A 554 -35.37 -4.73 50.64
C THR A 554 -34.80 -3.93 49.47
N GLU A 555 -34.81 -2.59 49.52
CA GLU A 555 -34.17 -1.77 48.49
C GLU A 555 -32.66 -1.98 48.43
N VAL A 556 -31.98 -2.06 49.59
CA VAL A 556 -30.54 -2.33 49.65
C VAL A 556 -30.22 -3.73 49.11
N ALA A 557 -31.09 -4.72 49.36
CA ALA A 557 -30.96 -6.07 48.81
C ALA A 557 -31.01 -6.03 47.27
N ALA A 558 -31.99 -5.33 46.70
CA ALA A 558 -32.13 -5.19 45.25
C ALA A 558 -30.90 -4.53 44.60
N VAL A 559 -30.36 -3.47 45.22
CA VAL A 559 -29.13 -2.80 44.76
C VAL A 559 -27.92 -3.74 44.84
N ALA A 560 -27.83 -4.58 45.88
CA ALA A 560 -26.74 -5.55 46.00
C ALA A 560 -26.81 -6.63 44.91
N GLU A 561 -28.01 -7.13 44.59
CA GLU A 561 -28.23 -8.07 43.49
C GLU A 561 -27.89 -7.44 42.13
N GLU A 562 -28.36 -6.21 41.87
CA GLU A 562 -28.03 -5.46 40.65
C GLU A 562 -26.52 -5.20 40.51
N SER A 563 -25.86 -4.86 41.62
CA SER A 563 -24.41 -4.68 41.66
C SER A 563 -23.67 -5.97 41.34
N SER A 564 -24.15 -7.11 41.84
CA SER A 564 -23.59 -8.42 41.52
C SER A 564 -23.73 -8.74 40.03
N ALA A 565 -24.92 -8.55 39.46
CA ALA A 565 -25.16 -8.77 38.02
C ALA A 565 -24.29 -7.85 37.15
N SER A 566 -24.22 -6.57 37.49
CA SER A 566 -23.38 -5.60 36.77
C SER A 566 -21.90 -5.96 36.85
N THR A 567 -21.45 -6.48 37.99
CA THR A 567 -20.06 -6.93 38.19
C THR A 567 -19.73 -8.15 37.32
N GLU A 568 -20.65 -9.10 37.19
CA GLU A 568 -20.49 -10.25 36.28
C GLU A 568 -20.36 -9.79 34.82
N GLU A 569 -21.22 -8.88 34.37
CA GLU A 569 -21.17 -8.32 33.01
C GLU A 569 -19.85 -7.57 32.74
N ILE A 570 -19.43 -6.72 33.68
CA ILE A 570 -18.17 -5.99 33.54
C ILE A 570 -16.98 -6.95 33.57
N SER A 571 -17.01 -8.01 34.38
CA SER A 571 -15.96 -9.03 34.40
C SER A 571 -15.81 -9.70 33.03
N ALA A 572 -16.92 -10.12 32.42
CA ALA A 572 -16.92 -10.70 31.07
C ALA A 572 -16.40 -9.71 30.02
N ALA A 573 -16.82 -8.44 30.08
CA ALA A 573 -16.33 -7.40 29.17
C ALA A 573 -14.83 -7.11 29.35
N THR A 574 -14.33 -7.22 30.59
CA THR A 574 -12.92 -7.02 30.95
C THR A 574 -12.06 -8.17 30.43
N GLU A 575 -12.52 -9.42 30.55
CA GLU A 575 -11.86 -10.59 29.96
C GLU A 575 -11.77 -10.46 28.43
N GLN A 576 -12.87 -10.10 27.78
CA GLN A 576 -12.90 -9.88 26.32
C GLN A 576 -11.95 -8.76 25.90
N SER A 577 -11.96 -7.63 26.62
CA SER A 577 -11.08 -6.49 26.32
C SER A 577 -9.61 -6.84 26.50
N SER A 578 -9.28 -7.64 27.51
CA SER A 578 -7.91 -8.14 27.74
C SER A 578 -7.47 -9.03 26.59
N ALA A 579 -8.33 -9.95 26.13
CA ALA A 579 -8.04 -10.81 24.98
C ALA A 579 -7.85 -9.98 23.70
N SER A 580 -8.73 -9.03 23.42
CA SER A 580 -8.60 -8.13 22.26
C SER A 580 -7.33 -7.29 22.30
N ALA A 581 -6.95 -6.76 23.47
CA ALA A 581 -5.71 -6.00 23.61
C ALA A 581 -4.47 -6.86 23.30
N GLN A 582 -4.46 -8.12 23.76
CA GLN A 582 -3.39 -9.08 23.44
C GLN A 582 -3.34 -9.41 21.94
N GLU A 583 -4.48 -9.64 21.29
CA GLU A 583 -4.55 -9.91 19.85
C GLU A 583 -4.09 -8.72 18.99
N ILE A 584 -4.46 -7.49 19.38
CA ILE A 584 -4.02 -6.27 18.68
C ILE A 584 -2.51 -6.10 18.85
N ALA A 585 -1.97 -6.31 20.06
CA ALA A 585 -0.53 -6.23 20.30
C ALA A 585 0.25 -7.24 19.42
N ALA A 586 -0.22 -8.49 19.36
CA ALA A 586 0.38 -9.52 18.52
C ALA A 586 0.30 -9.18 17.02
N SER A 587 -0.86 -8.71 16.55
CA SER A 587 -1.06 -8.29 15.16
C SER A 587 -0.19 -7.10 14.78
N ALA A 588 -0.02 -6.15 15.69
CA ALA A 588 0.85 -5.00 15.52
C ALA A 588 2.32 -5.41 15.44
N GLN A 589 2.78 -6.33 16.29
CA GLN A 589 4.14 -6.90 16.18
C GLN A 589 4.35 -7.61 14.84
N GLN A 590 3.36 -8.37 14.36
CA GLN A 590 3.42 -9.01 13.05
C GLN A 590 3.49 -7.98 11.91
N LEU A 591 2.69 -6.90 11.96
CA LEU A 591 2.76 -5.82 10.98
C LEU A 591 4.11 -5.11 10.99
N SER A 592 4.69 -4.86 12.16
CA SER A 592 6.03 -4.30 12.28
C SER A 592 7.07 -5.21 11.64
N SER A 593 7.00 -6.53 11.87
CA SER A 593 7.91 -7.50 11.27
C SER A 593 7.76 -7.58 9.74
N ASN A 594 6.52 -7.53 9.24
CA ASN A 594 6.26 -7.49 7.79
C ASN A 594 6.80 -6.20 7.16
N ALA A 595 6.64 -5.06 7.83
CA ALA A 595 7.17 -3.78 7.38
C ALA A 595 8.71 -3.77 7.37
N GLU A 596 9.34 -4.37 8.38
CA GLU A 596 10.80 -4.56 8.43
C GLU A 596 11.28 -5.46 7.29
N THR A 597 10.57 -6.56 7.02
CA THR A 597 10.86 -7.47 5.89
C THR A 597 10.71 -6.75 4.55
N LEU A 598 9.67 -5.93 4.37
CA LEU A 598 9.51 -5.08 3.18
C LEU A 598 10.65 -4.07 3.06
N GLY A 599 11.07 -3.47 4.18
CA GLY A 599 12.24 -2.60 4.23
C GLY A 599 13.52 -3.30 3.77
N GLN A 600 13.74 -4.56 4.21
CA GLN A 600 14.88 -5.37 3.78
C GLN A 600 14.83 -5.75 2.29
N LEU A 601 13.64 -6.08 1.76
CA LEU A 601 13.44 -6.36 0.33
C LEU A 601 13.72 -5.13 -0.53
N VAL A 602 13.25 -3.96 -0.10
CA VAL A 602 13.53 -2.68 -0.76
C VAL A 602 15.00 -2.32 -0.68
N ALA A 603 15.68 -2.61 0.44
CA ALA A 603 17.11 -2.34 0.60
C ALA A 603 18.02 -3.16 -0.34
N GLN A 604 17.49 -4.19 -1.02
CA GLN A 604 18.22 -4.89 -2.09
C GLN A 604 18.44 -3.99 -3.32
N PHE A 605 17.59 -2.97 -3.51
CA PHE A 605 17.75 -1.99 -4.58
C PHE A 605 18.69 -0.88 -4.13
N LYS A 606 19.73 -0.61 -4.92
CA LYS A 606 20.61 0.55 -4.70
C LYS A 606 19.93 1.78 -5.28
N VAL A 607 19.58 2.71 -4.41
CA VAL A 607 19.02 4.01 -4.76
C VAL A 607 20.01 5.09 -4.35
N LEU A 608 20.04 6.20 -5.09
CA LEU A 608 20.76 7.38 -4.65
C LEU A 608 20.01 7.92 -3.43
N ASP A 609 20.70 8.08 -2.30
CA ASP A 609 20.15 8.87 -1.20
C ASP A 609 19.83 10.26 -1.74
N ALA A 610 18.60 10.72 -1.50
CA ALA A 610 18.06 11.97 -2.01
C ALA A 610 18.83 13.20 -1.47
#